data_AF-A0A174V9Y1-F1
#
_entry.id   AF-A0A174V9Y1-F1
#
_cell.length_a   1.000
_cell.length_b   1.000
_cell.length_c   1.000
_cell.angle_alpha   90.00
_cell.angle_beta   90.00
_cell.angle_gamma   90.00
#
_symmetry.space_group_name_H-M   'P 1'
#
loop_
_entity.id
_entity.type
_entity.pdbx_description
1 polymer ?
#
loop_
_entity_poly.entity_id
_entity_poly.type
_entity_poly.pdbx_seq_one_letter_code
_entity_poly.pdbx_strand_id
1 'polypeptide(L)'
;MRYIGPFFRMNSLSQDEICGQLFHLSKEAVKILTLNSKCGYIFSSRNSKKGTSTKDISILSKFSPVLCLYKKSSPLFMHSKTSHGFDSSTFKREVNPTTNAFLTLSILELSDYYSCFRRKSKENDLASAYRTLAHEQLDFYYENLRNSEGIFIPKKSLFDSSSKDNNLIEKDRKFVFSDQAFMMNAYYLYSLHSDDIDTKKDYENFALQILQMFLDYKEALYNVSFDEGSKILFAFNLFYSYSKNEDIMPLIIDLSEFLMNKFDEKDYYVDSLDECSLFSINLIYSYEHTNLITFKEKYTEIMDKLLSLYDEDNNIIQKLTDKKDIKYTSFDICFYLIAFILFSNKSGNSREYNQRISNIYKKYILNSNIITSWPDAPDLDNAERYKKSSMLSKDMLDETFFRMPNLPTLNSTGMCPIFLKNITYSKKKDTFETSRKSFDSYKNMFIYFTFIHVFKDMFIDSLAFNEDKKLLTRNNKSDHSNTKTKNLIDNSKSDDNEEIVSNENEDEKDSIDDINSRDDENNIEED
;
A
#
# COMPACT_ATOMS: atom_id res chain seq x y z
N MET A 1 25.57 -34.38 -28.68
CA MET A 1 25.06 -33.99 -27.35
C MET A 1 26.03 -33.00 -26.72
N ARG A 2 25.67 -31.71 -26.64
CA ARG A 2 26.22 -30.69 -25.72
C ARG A 2 25.49 -29.37 -25.98
N TYR A 3 25.08 -28.70 -24.91
CA TYR A 3 24.45 -27.37 -24.82
C TYR A 3 22.94 -27.22 -25.13
N ILE A 4 22.10 -27.90 -24.34
CA ILE A 4 20.72 -27.45 -24.00
C ILE A 4 20.72 -26.90 -22.55
N GLY A 5 21.79 -26.19 -22.18
CA GLY A 5 22.09 -25.80 -20.79
C GLY A 5 21.62 -24.41 -20.35
N PRO A 6 21.56 -23.37 -21.22
CA PRO A 6 21.16 -22.02 -20.77
C PRO A 6 19.68 -21.67 -21.02
N PHE A 7 19.03 -22.25 -22.04
CA PHE A 7 17.68 -21.83 -22.44
C PHE A 7 16.56 -22.27 -21.49
N PHE A 8 16.81 -23.23 -20.60
CA PHE A 8 15.82 -23.66 -19.60
C PHE A 8 15.92 -22.96 -18.25
N ARG A 9 17.01 -22.23 -17.97
CA ARG A 9 17.14 -21.40 -16.73
C ARG A 9 16.53 -20.01 -16.88
N MET A 10 16.05 -19.65 -18.07
CA MET A 10 15.77 -18.28 -18.48
C MET A 10 14.28 -17.86 -18.37
N ASN A 11 13.43 -18.70 -17.75
CA ASN A 11 11.99 -18.46 -17.67
C ASN A 11 11.45 -18.21 -16.25
N SER A 12 12.23 -18.30 -15.18
CA SER A 12 11.76 -18.02 -13.81
C SER A 12 11.85 -16.54 -13.49
N LEU A 13 10.71 -15.87 -13.33
CA LEU A 13 10.66 -14.53 -12.74
C LEU A 13 11.17 -14.59 -11.30
N SER A 14 12.05 -13.67 -10.95
CA SER A 14 12.50 -13.42 -9.59
C SER A 14 11.35 -12.88 -8.73
N GLN A 15 11.50 -13.02 -7.41
CA GLN A 15 10.52 -12.46 -6.48
C GLN A 15 10.43 -10.93 -6.59
N ASP A 16 11.55 -10.24 -6.85
CA ASP A 16 11.58 -8.79 -7.01
C ASP A 16 10.80 -8.34 -8.25
N GLU A 17 10.97 -9.02 -9.39
CA GLU A 17 10.17 -8.76 -10.60
C GLU A 17 8.68 -9.01 -10.36
N ILE A 18 8.33 -10.07 -9.63
CA ILE A 18 6.92 -10.37 -9.30
C ILE A 18 6.33 -9.26 -8.43
N CYS A 19 7.06 -8.83 -7.38
CA CYS A 19 6.63 -7.73 -6.53
C CYS A 19 6.50 -6.43 -7.33
N GLY A 20 7.43 -6.15 -8.25
CA GLY A 20 7.38 -4.99 -9.13
C GLY A 20 6.19 -5.01 -10.09
N GLN A 21 5.89 -6.15 -10.70
CA GLN A 21 4.71 -6.30 -11.57
C GLN A 21 3.41 -6.11 -10.79
N LEU A 22 3.29 -6.68 -9.58
CA LEU A 22 2.10 -6.54 -8.72
C LEU A 22 1.92 -5.12 -8.19
N PHE A 23 3.02 -4.44 -7.82
CA PHE A 23 3.02 -3.04 -7.45
C PHE A 23 2.59 -2.16 -8.62
N HIS A 24 3.22 -2.31 -9.79
CA HIS A 24 2.90 -1.53 -11.01
C HIS A 24 1.45 -1.73 -11.45
N LEU A 25 0.98 -2.98 -11.46
CA LEU A 25 -0.42 -3.33 -11.72
C LEU A 25 -1.37 -2.54 -10.79
N SER A 26 -1.10 -2.57 -9.49
CA SER A 26 -1.96 -1.96 -8.48
C SER A 26 -1.93 -0.44 -8.55
N LYS A 27 -0.74 0.16 -8.70
CA LYS A 27 -0.52 1.59 -8.87
C LYS A 27 -1.32 2.14 -10.06
N GLU A 28 -1.15 1.56 -11.25
CA GLU A 28 -1.85 2.04 -12.45
C GLU A 28 -3.35 1.70 -12.42
N ALA A 29 -3.76 0.57 -11.83
CA ALA A 29 -5.18 0.26 -11.63
C ALA A 29 -5.86 1.28 -10.71
N VAL A 30 -5.26 1.61 -9.56
CA VAL A 30 -5.77 2.63 -8.63
C VAL A 30 -5.81 4.00 -9.30
N LYS A 31 -4.79 4.37 -10.08
CA LYS A 31 -4.78 5.62 -10.85
C LYS A 31 -5.95 5.70 -11.85
N ILE A 32 -6.23 4.64 -12.60
CA ILE A 32 -7.37 4.58 -13.53
C ILE A 32 -8.69 4.65 -12.76
N LEU A 33 -8.83 3.85 -11.70
CA LEU A 33 -10.06 3.79 -10.89
C LEU A 33 -10.37 5.14 -10.24
N THR A 34 -9.34 5.81 -9.72
CA THR A 34 -9.47 7.07 -9.02
C THR A 34 -9.70 8.23 -9.98
N LEU A 35 -8.89 8.36 -11.03
CA LEU A 35 -8.89 9.56 -11.88
C LEU A 35 -9.84 9.47 -13.09
N ASN A 36 -10.11 8.26 -13.58
CA ASN A 36 -10.70 8.08 -14.92
C ASN A 36 -11.98 7.23 -14.93
N SER A 37 -12.25 6.42 -13.91
CA SER A 37 -13.38 5.46 -13.98
C SER A 37 -14.75 6.11 -13.98
N LYS A 38 -14.92 7.26 -13.33
CA LYS A 38 -16.22 7.88 -13.03
C LYS A 38 -17.18 6.95 -12.28
N CYS A 39 -16.69 5.86 -11.69
CA CYS A 39 -17.50 4.83 -11.01
C CYS A 39 -17.83 5.25 -9.58
N GLY A 40 -18.49 6.40 -9.42
CA GLY A 40 -18.68 6.99 -8.10
C GLY A 40 -19.18 8.42 -8.11
N TYR A 41 -19.11 9.07 -6.96
CA TYR A 41 -19.22 10.52 -6.85
C TYR A 41 -17.95 11.17 -7.39
N ILE A 42 -18.08 12.19 -8.23
CA ILE A 42 -16.95 12.80 -8.94
C ILE A 42 -16.63 14.15 -8.29
N PHE A 43 -15.34 14.43 -8.14
CA PHE A 43 -14.83 15.71 -7.70
C PHE A 43 -15.22 16.81 -8.70
N SER A 44 -15.77 17.91 -8.18
CA SER A 44 -16.10 19.10 -8.97
C SER A 44 -15.18 20.24 -8.56
N SER A 45 -14.38 20.73 -9.50
CA SER A 45 -13.49 21.88 -9.28
C SER A 45 -14.22 23.18 -8.89
N ARG A 46 -15.54 23.24 -9.09
CA ARG A 46 -16.37 24.37 -8.64
C ARG A 46 -16.61 24.39 -7.13
N ASN A 47 -16.39 23.25 -6.46
CA ASN A 47 -16.67 23.08 -5.04
C ASN A 47 -15.39 23.05 -4.18
N SER A 48 -14.20 23.27 -4.76
CA SER A 48 -12.95 23.28 -3.99
C SER A 48 -12.96 24.40 -2.95
N LYS A 49 -12.61 24.07 -1.70
CA LYS A 49 -12.58 25.02 -0.58
C LYS A 49 -11.53 26.11 -0.80
N LYS A 50 -11.69 27.26 -0.13
CA LYS A 50 -10.68 28.34 -0.11
C LYS A 50 -9.40 27.80 0.55
N GLY A 51 -8.30 27.73 -0.20
CA GLY A 51 -7.00 27.25 0.29
C GLY A 51 -6.40 26.11 -0.56
N THR A 52 -7.21 25.44 -1.38
CA THR A 52 -6.71 24.39 -2.28
C THR A 52 -5.78 24.97 -3.36
N SER A 53 -4.62 24.33 -3.54
CA SER A 53 -3.61 24.69 -4.54
C SER A 53 -4.21 24.73 -5.96
N THR A 54 -4.08 25.88 -6.62
CA THR A 54 -4.55 26.09 -8.00
C THR A 54 -3.85 25.17 -8.99
N LYS A 55 -2.60 24.81 -8.72
CA LYS A 55 -1.83 23.85 -9.52
C LYS A 55 -2.45 22.45 -9.42
N ASP A 56 -2.77 21.99 -8.22
CA ASP A 56 -3.33 20.66 -8.01
C ASP A 56 -4.75 20.55 -8.58
N ILE A 57 -5.58 21.59 -8.41
CA ILE A 57 -6.88 21.70 -9.09
C ILE A 57 -6.69 21.62 -10.60
N SER A 58 -5.69 22.30 -11.17
CA SER A 58 -5.45 22.26 -12.61
C SER A 58 -5.06 20.86 -13.11
N ILE A 59 -4.30 20.09 -12.32
CA ILE A 59 -3.95 18.70 -12.62
C ILE A 59 -5.20 17.82 -12.55
N LEU A 60 -5.94 17.89 -11.45
CA LEU A 60 -7.16 17.10 -11.22
C LEU A 60 -8.28 17.43 -12.22
N SER A 61 -8.37 18.68 -12.66
CA SER A 61 -9.39 19.12 -13.64
C SER A 61 -9.21 18.51 -15.03
N LYS A 62 -8.01 17.97 -15.34
CA LYS A 62 -7.77 17.20 -16.58
C LYS A 62 -8.41 15.81 -16.51
N PHE A 63 -8.83 15.38 -15.33
CA PHE A 63 -9.39 14.07 -15.03
C PHE A 63 -10.85 14.20 -14.59
N SER A 64 -11.44 13.08 -14.18
CA SER A 64 -12.74 13.05 -13.49
C SER A 64 -12.59 12.28 -12.17
N PRO A 65 -11.86 12.85 -11.19
CA PRO A 65 -11.47 12.13 -9.99
C PRO A 65 -12.69 11.70 -9.18
N VAL A 66 -12.63 10.50 -8.63
CA VAL A 66 -13.70 9.94 -7.79
C VAL A 66 -13.46 10.31 -6.34
N LEU A 67 -14.47 10.94 -5.72
CA LEU A 67 -14.54 11.18 -4.28
C LEU A 67 -14.98 9.92 -3.52
N CYS A 68 -15.84 9.09 -4.10
CA CYS A 68 -16.35 7.89 -3.46
C CYS A 68 -16.76 6.85 -4.49
N LEU A 69 -16.18 5.65 -4.41
CA LEU A 69 -16.44 4.53 -5.32
C LEU A 69 -17.76 3.81 -5.02
N TYR A 70 -18.48 3.48 -6.09
CA TYR A 70 -19.60 2.54 -6.05
C TYR A 70 -19.14 1.08 -5.93
N LYS A 71 -20.05 0.22 -5.49
CA LYS A 71 -19.77 -1.19 -5.16
C LYS A 71 -19.37 -2.04 -6.36
N LYS A 72 -20.03 -1.86 -7.51
CA LYS A 72 -19.77 -2.67 -8.73
C LYS A 72 -20.03 -1.90 -10.00
N SER A 73 -19.35 -2.30 -11.06
CA SER A 73 -19.62 -1.87 -12.44
C SER A 73 -19.15 -2.92 -13.45
N SER A 74 -19.40 -2.66 -14.73
CA SER A 74 -18.59 -3.21 -15.82
C SER A 74 -17.20 -2.54 -15.81
N PRO A 75 -16.11 -3.29 -16.05
CA PRO A 75 -14.77 -2.73 -16.19
C PRO A 75 -14.49 -2.18 -17.61
N LEU A 76 -15.48 -2.26 -18.52
CA LEU A 76 -15.33 -1.79 -19.89
C LEU A 76 -15.27 -0.25 -19.92
N PHE A 77 -14.25 0.28 -20.58
CA PHE A 77 -14.02 1.70 -20.73
C PHE A 77 -14.70 2.20 -22.01
N MET A 78 -15.71 3.05 -21.83
CA MET A 78 -16.41 3.69 -22.93
C MET A 78 -15.57 4.89 -23.40
N HIS A 79 -15.23 4.89 -24.69
CA HIS A 79 -14.57 6.01 -25.36
C HIS A 79 -15.58 6.66 -26.31
N SER A 80 -16.21 7.74 -25.86
CA SER A 80 -17.11 8.55 -26.68
C SER A 80 -16.77 10.03 -26.52
N LYS A 81 -17.17 10.86 -27.48
CA LYS A 81 -16.95 12.33 -27.44
C LYS A 81 -17.49 13.00 -26.17
N THR A 82 -18.46 12.37 -25.50
CA THR A 82 -19.17 12.92 -24.32
C THR A 82 -18.95 12.12 -23.03
N SER A 83 -18.40 10.91 -23.11
CA SER A 83 -18.12 10.05 -21.96
C SER A 83 -16.81 9.29 -22.16
N HIS A 84 -15.84 9.63 -21.31
CA HIS A 84 -14.62 8.87 -21.05
C HIS A 84 -14.72 8.31 -19.63
N GLY A 85 -14.88 7.00 -19.49
CA GLY A 85 -15.04 6.33 -18.19
C GLY A 85 -15.81 5.00 -18.30
N PHE A 86 -16.21 4.45 -17.17
CA PHE A 86 -17.03 3.24 -17.14
C PHE A 86 -18.47 3.53 -17.53
N ASP A 87 -19.15 2.50 -18.03
CA ASP A 87 -20.58 2.59 -18.37
C ASP A 87 -21.45 2.75 -17.10
N SER A 88 -21.97 3.96 -16.92
CA SER A 88 -22.83 4.33 -15.79
C SER A 88 -24.12 3.51 -15.65
N SER A 89 -24.60 2.88 -16.74
CA SER A 89 -25.76 2.00 -16.72
C SER A 89 -25.51 0.72 -15.91
N THR A 90 -24.23 0.36 -15.74
CA THR A 90 -23.81 -0.87 -15.05
C THR A 90 -23.53 -0.67 -13.56
N PHE A 91 -23.64 0.57 -13.06
CA PHE A 91 -23.22 0.91 -11.70
C PHE A 91 -24.19 0.35 -10.65
N LYS A 92 -23.65 -0.44 -9.72
CA LYS A 92 -24.31 -0.76 -8.46
C LYS A 92 -23.94 0.28 -7.41
N ARG A 93 -24.78 1.32 -7.30
CA ARG A 93 -24.52 2.57 -6.56
C ARG A 93 -24.62 2.48 -5.03
N GLU A 94 -24.17 1.36 -4.46
CA GLU A 94 -23.92 1.22 -3.02
C GLU A 94 -22.49 1.69 -2.74
N VAL A 95 -22.29 2.43 -1.65
CA VAL A 95 -20.97 2.90 -1.21
C VAL A 95 -20.67 2.26 0.15
N ASN A 96 -19.47 1.69 0.31
CA ASN A 96 -19.05 1.04 1.55
C ASN A 96 -17.86 1.81 2.15
N PRO A 97 -17.86 2.10 3.47
CA PRO A 97 -16.76 2.81 4.11
C PRO A 97 -15.41 2.13 3.91
N THR A 98 -15.25 0.85 4.25
CA THR A 98 -13.96 0.14 4.07
C THR A 98 -13.40 0.25 2.65
N THR A 99 -14.23 0.08 1.61
CA THR A 99 -13.77 0.19 0.21
C THR A 99 -13.19 1.56 -0.09
N ASN A 100 -13.81 2.60 0.45
CA ASN A 100 -13.42 3.99 0.22
C ASN A 100 -12.24 4.41 1.10
N ALA A 101 -12.12 3.83 2.30
CA ALA A 101 -10.89 3.92 3.09
C ALA A 101 -9.70 3.33 2.33
N PHE A 102 -9.84 2.15 1.70
CA PHE A 102 -8.77 1.58 0.87
C PHE A 102 -8.44 2.43 -0.36
N LEU A 103 -9.42 3.10 -0.97
CA LEU A 103 -9.16 4.06 -2.05
C LEU A 103 -8.25 5.19 -1.58
N THR A 104 -8.60 5.83 -0.47
CA THR A 104 -7.85 6.96 0.08
C THR A 104 -6.48 6.54 0.59
N LEU A 105 -6.40 5.42 1.32
CA LEU A 105 -5.13 4.83 1.76
C LEU A 105 -4.20 4.53 0.58
N SER A 106 -4.74 3.96 -0.51
CA SER A 106 -3.94 3.65 -1.70
C SER A 106 -3.33 4.91 -2.32
N ILE A 107 -4.09 6.00 -2.46
CA ILE A 107 -3.55 7.23 -3.07
C ILE A 107 -2.59 7.98 -2.15
N LEU A 108 -2.73 7.84 -0.82
CA LEU A 108 -1.77 8.39 0.15
C LEU A 108 -0.43 7.66 0.08
N GLU A 109 -0.46 6.32 0.12
CA GLU A 109 0.74 5.48 -0.06
C GLU A 109 1.43 5.75 -1.40
N LEU A 110 0.65 5.94 -2.48
CA LEU A 110 1.20 6.32 -3.78
C LEU A 110 1.72 7.77 -3.79
N SER A 111 1.17 8.66 -2.96
CA SER A 111 1.71 10.02 -2.82
C SER A 111 3.12 10.00 -2.23
N ASP A 112 3.39 9.12 -1.26
CA ASP A 112 4.73 8.91 -0.72
C ASP A 112 5.68 8.37 -1.79
N TYR A 113 5.25 7.36 -2.54
CA TYR A 113 6.02 6.82 -3.65
C TYR A 113 6.39 7.90 -4.67
N TYR A 114 5.41 8.67 -5.13
CA TYR A 114 5.63 9.72 -6.12
C TYR A 114 6.42 10.91 -5.56
N SER A 115 6.44 11.11 -4.25
CA SER A 115 7.26 12.12 -3.59
C SER A 115 8.75 11.79 -3.62
N CYS A 116 9.15 10.54 -3.88
CA CYS A 116 10.56 10.16 -4.04
C CYS A 116 11.19 10.72 -5.33
N PHE A 117 10.39 11.13 -6.30
CA PHE A 117 10.87 11.68 -7.57
C PHE A 117 11.31 13.14 -7.43
N ARG A 118 12.10 13.62 -8.40
CA ARG A 118 12.64 14.98 -8.38
C ARG A 118 11.53 16.03 -8.23
N ARG A 119 11.77 17.03 -7.37
CA ARG A 119 10.84 18.16 -7.20
C ARG A 119 10.52 18.80 -8.55
N LYS A 120 9.23 19.15 -8.76
CA LYS A 120 8.68 19.71 -10.01
C LYS A 120 8.64 18.72 -11.19
N SER A 121 8.87 17.42 -10.98
CA SER A 121 8.57 16.41 -12.01
C SER A 121 7.05 16.14 -12.09
N LYS A 122 6.61 15.51 -13.19
CA LYS A 122 5.19 15.13 -13.36
C LYS A 122 4.72 14.16 -12.28
N GLU A 123 5.62 13.27 -11.85
CA GLU A 123 5.40 12.28 -10.79
C GLU A 123 5.24 13.00 -9.45
N ASN A 124 6.16 13.90 -9.10
CA ASN A 124 6.08 14.66 -7.86
C ASN A 124 4.81 15.55 -7.80
N ASP A 125 4.41 16.12 -8.95
CA ASP A 125 3.16 16.86 -9.09
C ASP A 125 1.91 15.96 -8.92
N LEU A 126 2.01 14.67 -9.24
CA LEU A 126 0.93 13.71 -8.98
C LEU A 126 0.79 13.42 -7.48
N ALA A 127 1.89 13.45 -6.71
CA ALA A 127 1.84 13.28 -5.26
C ALA A 127 1.01 14.38 -4.59
N SER A 128 1.23 15.66 -4.94
CA SER A 128 0.45 16.78 -4.38
C SER A 128 -1.02 16.71 -4.79
N ALA A 129 -1.30 16.33 -6.04
CA ALA A 129 -2.66 16.11 -6.53
C ALA A 129 -3.38 14.98 -5.77
N TYR A 130 -2.69 13.88 -5.44
CA TYR A 130 -3.25 12.79 -4.64
C TYR A 130 -3.54 13.20 -3.20
N ARG A 131 -2.66 13.97 -2.56
CA ARG A 131 -2.92 14.51 -1.21
C ARG A 131 -4.13 15.44 -1.19
N THR A 132 -4.23 16.30 -2.20
CA THR A 132 -5.41 17.17 -2.38
C THR A 132 -6.68 16.35 -2.56
N LEU A 133 -6.64 15.30 -3.39
CA LEU A 133 -7.81 14.45 -3.59
C LEU A 133 -8.17 13.64 -2.33
N ALA A 134 -7.18 13.16 -1.58
CA ALA A 134 -7.40 12.44 -0.33
C ALA A 134 -8.12 13.31 0.71
N HIS A 135 -7.74 14.59 0.83
CA HIS A 135 -8.45 15.55 1.66
C HIS A 135 -9.94 15.64 1.28
N GLU A 136 -10.23 15.88 0.00
CA GLU A 136 -11.59 16.02 -0.51
C GLU A 136 -12.41 14.71 -0.35
N GLN A 137 -11.76 13.55 -0.48
CA GLN A 137 -12.36 12.25 -0.20
C GLN A 137 -12.76 12.10 1.26
N LEU A 138 -11.87 12.42 2.19
CA LEU A 138 -12.12 12.30 3.63
C LEU A 138 -13.17 13.29 4.13
N ASP A 139 -13.16 14.53 3.63
CA ASP A 139 -14.23 15.51 3.88
C ASP A 139 -15.59 14.97 3.39
N PHE A 140 -15.62 14.42 2.17
CA PHE A 140 -16.83 13.82 1.64
C PHE A 140 -17.32 12.65 2.52
N TYR A 141 -16.42 11.78 3.00
CA TYR A 141 -16.79 10.66 3.87
C TYR A 141 -17.34 11.14 5.21
N TYR A 142 -16.69 12.15 5.81
CA TYR A 142 -17.10 12.74 7.08
C TYR A 142 -18.52 13.30 7.00
N GLU A 143 -18.84 14.01 5.91
CA GLU A 143 -20.14 14.64 5.73
C GLU A 143 -21.24 13.66 5.30
N ASN A 144 -20.91 12.63 4.49
CA ASN A 144 -21.93 11.88 3.76
C ASN A 144 -22.00 10.38 4.11
N LEU A 145 -20.97 9.80 4.73
CA LEU A 145 -20.92 8.36 5.05
C LEU A 145 -21.18 8.04 6.52
N ARG A 146 -21.37 9.05 7.38
CA ARG A 146 -21.70 8.83 8.79
C ARG A 146 -23.21 8.84 9.04
N ASN A 147 -23.65 8.10 10.05
CA ASN A 147 -25.02 8.15 10.54
C ASN A 147 -25.19 9.28 11.58
N SER A 148 -26.40 9.41 12.13
CA SER A 148 -26.72 10.38 13.19
C SER A 148 -25.93 10.18 14.49
N GLU A 149 -25.39 8.98 14.72
CA GLU A 149 -24.52 8.65 15.86
C GLU A 149 -23.04 8.95 15.58
N GLY A 150 -22.70 9.45 14.37
CA GLY A 150 -21.34 9.80 13.99
C GLY A 150 -20.49 8.61 13.52
N ILE A 151 -21.10 7.45 13.22
CA ILE A 151 -20.43 6.22 12.83
C ILE A 151 -20.48 6.04 11.31
N PHE A 152 -19.39 5.58 10.70
CA PHE A 152 -19.37 5.28 9.27
C PHE A 152 -20.23 4.05 8.94
N ILE A 153 -21.17 4.19 8.02
CA ILE A 153 -22.04 3.10 7.60
C ILE A 153 -22.15 3.02 6.07
N PRO A 154 -22.45 1.84 5.49
CA PRO A 154 -22.78 1.74 4.08
C PRO A 154 -24.00 2.60 3.72
N LYS A 155 -23.87 3.36 2.63
CA LYS A 155 -24.96 4.18 2.09
C LYS A 155 -25.33 3.70 0.67
N LYS A 156 -26.51 4.09 0.20
CA LYS A 156 -26.94 3.87 -1.19
C LYS A 156 -27.22 5.21 -1.83
N SER A 157 -26.68 5.41 -3.02
CA SER A 157 -26.97 6.59 -3.82
C SER A 157 -28.32 6.45 -4.50
N LEU A 158 -29.16 7.48 -4.35
CA LEU A 158 -30.42 7.64 -5.06
C LEU A 158 -30.27 8.45 -6.35
N PHE A 159 -29.03 8.76 -6.78
CA PHE A 159 -28.75 9.72 -7.86
C PHE A 159 -29.71 9.55 -9.05
N ASP A 160 -30.67 10.46 -9.12
CA ASP A 160 -31.46 10.69 -10.31
C ASP A 160 -30.77 11.84 -11.03
N SER A 161 -30.67 11.79 -12.35
CA SER A 161 -29.84 12.69 -13.17
C SER A 161 -30.14 14.20 -13.04
N SER A 162 -31.02 14.61 -12.13
CA SER A 162 -31.59 15.95 -11.95
C SER A 162 -31.34 16.62 -10.59
N SER A 163 -30.73 15.97 -9.58
CA SER A 163 -30.57 16.58 -8.24
C SER A 163 -29.15 17.08 -7.96
N LYS A 164 -29.04 18.30 -7.42
CA LYS A 164 -27.78 18.93 -6.99
C LYS A 164 -27.27 18.42 -5.64
N ASP A 165 -28.11 17.73 -4.87
CA ASP A 165 -27.76 17.23 -3.54
C ASP A 165 -27.13 15.83 -3.63
N ASN A 166 -26.17 15.56 -2.74
CA ASN A 166 -25.59 14.23 -2.56
C ASN A 166 -26.67 13.31 -1.97
N ASN A 167 -27.53 12.75 -2.81
CA ASN A 167 -28.64 11.90 -2.37
C ASN A 167 -28.14 10.52 -1.90
N LEU A 168 -27.50 10.46 -0.73
CA LEU A 168 -27.09 9.24 -0.06
C LEU A 168 -28.08 8.91 1.05
N ILE A 169 -28.68 7.72 0.97
CA ILE A 169 -29.54 7.20 2.03
C ILE A 169 -28.85 6.11 2.81
N GLU A 170 -29.18 6.04 4.09
CA GLU A 170 -28.72 4.97 4.96
C GLU A 170 -29.24 3.64 4.45
N LYS A 171 -28.36 2.65 4.45
CA LYS A 171 -28.77 1.27 4.26
C LYS A 171 -29.03 0.70 5.65
N ASP A 172 -30.16 0.05 5.83
CA ASP A 172 -30.45 -0.72 7.04
C ASP A 172 -29.44 -1.87 7.14
N ARG A 173 -28.35 -1.61 7.86
CA ARG A 173 -27.24 -2.51 8.11
C ARG A 173 -26.71 -2.27 9.50
N LYS A 174 -26.36 -3.37 10.16
CA LYS A 174 -25.69 -3.37 11.46
C LYS A 174 -24.36 -2.64 11.36
N PHE A 175 -23.99 -2.03 12.47
CA PHE A 175 -22.64 -1.54 12.75
C PHE A 175 -21.58 -2.59 12.36
N VAL A 176 -20.49 -2.13 11.75
CA VAL A 176 -19.35 -2.97 11.33
C VAL A 176 -18.07 -2.34 11.88
N PHE A 177 -17.31 -3.10 12.66
CA PHE A 177 -16.09 -2.59 13.30
C PHE A 177 -15.00 -2.35 12.25
N SER A 178 -14.87 -3.21 11.24
CA SER A 178 -13.86 -3.03 10.19
C SER A 178 -14.06 -1.73 9.39
N ASP A 179 -15.31 -1.27 9.20
CA ASP A 179 -15.58 0.02 8.57
C ASP A 179 -14.93 1.17 9.35
N GLN A 180 -15.03 1.14 10.68
CA GLN A 180 -14.43 2.16 11.55
C GLN A 180 -12.90 2.03 11.58
N ALA A 181 -12.38 0.81 11.71
CA ALA A 181 -10.94 0.57 11.82
C ALA A 181 -10.18 1.05 10.57
N PHE A 182 -10.70 0.80 9.37
CA PHE A 182 -10.04 1.30 8.15
C PHE A 182 -10.22 2.81 7.96
N MET A 183 -11.34 3.40 8.39
CA MET A 183 -11.48 4.86 8.40
C MET A 183 -10.47 5.51 9.35
N MET A 184 -10.30 4.98 10.57
CA MET A 184 -9.25 5.41 11.51
C MET A 184 -7.88 5.48 10.84
N ASN A 185 -7.50 4.43 10.10
CA ASN A 185 -6.25 4.41 9.33
C ASN A 185 -6.19 5.50 8.26
N ALA A 186 -7.26 5.71 7.49
CA ALA A 186 -7.28 6.69 6.41
C ALA A 186 -7.14 8.13 6.92
N TYR A 187 -7.86 8.48 7.99
CA TYR A 187 -7.75 9.81 8.61
C TYR A 187 -6.38 10.02 9.26
N TYR A 188 -5.84 9.00 9.95
CA TYR A 188 -4.51 9.09 10.55
C TYR A 188 -3.41 9.22 9.49
N LEU A 189 -3.43 8.39 8.44
CA LEU A 189 -2.41 8.46 7.40
C LEU A 189 -2.45 9.82 6.69
N TYR A 190 -3.63 10.41 6.48
CA TYR A 190 -3.73 11.76 5.91
C TYR A 190 -3.12 12.83 6.82
N SER A 191 -3.25 12.72 8.16
CA SER A 191 -2.64 13.69 9.07
C SER A 191 -1.11 13.75 8.93
N LEU A 192 -0.48 12.63 8.58
CA LEU A 192 0.97 12.56 8.29
C LEU A 192 1.37 13.28 6.99
N HIS A 193 0.41 13.52 6.09
CA HIS A 193 0.61 14.11 4.76
C HIS A 193 0.18 15.58 4.65
N SER A 194 -0.51 16.11 5.67
CA SER A 194 -0.93 17.51 5.71
C SER A 194 0.23 18.41 6.14
N ASP A 195 0.50 19.44 5.33
CA ASP A 195 1.46 20.51 5.68
C ASP A 195 0.84 21.53 6.65
N ASP A 196 -0.49 21.62 6.71
CA ASP A 196 -1.22 22.51 7.62
C ASP A 196 -1.35 21.87 9.01
N ILE A 197 -0.87 22.59 10.03
CA ILE A 197 -0.75 22.11 11.41
C ILE A 197 -2.13 21.85 12.04
N ASP A 198 -3.10 22.72 11.76
CA ASP A 198 -4.43 22.62 12.34
C ASP A 198 -5.19 21.46 11.70
N THR A 199 -5.19 21.38 10.36
CA THR A 199 -5.74 20.23 9.61
C THR A 199 -5.10 18.92 10.06
N LYS A 200 -3.76 18.90 10.23
CA LYS A 200 -3.06 17.72 10.73
C LYS A 200 -3.63 17.28 12.09
N LYS A 201 -3.71 18.20 13.06
CA LYS A 201 -4.22 17.90 14.41
C LYS A 201 -5.67 17.44 14.37
N ASP A 202 -6.52 18.07 13.56
CA ASP A 202 -7.95 17.71 13.48
C ASP A 202 -8.15 16.27 12.98
N TYR A 203 -7.43 15.90 11.92
CA TYR A 203 -7.51 14.56 11.34
C TYR A 203 -6.88 13.50 12.25
N GLU A 204 -5.76 13.83 12.91
CA GLU A 204 -5.13 12.97 13.91
C GLU A 204 -6.08 12.73 15.10
N ASN A 205 -6.64 13.80 15.66
CA ASN A 205 -7.59 13.73 16.78
C ASN A 205 -8.83 12.93 16.41
N PHE A 206 -9.37 13.09 15.20
CA PHE A 206 -10.51 12.31 14.74
C PHE A 206 -10.17 10.81 14.63
N ALA A 207 -9.00 10.45 14.13
CA ALA A 207 -8.55 9.06 14.12
C ALA A 207 -8.40 8.50 15.54
N LEU A 208 -7.83 9.28 16.47
CA LEU A 208 -7.66 8.87 17.87
C LEU A 208 -8.99 8.75 18.63
N GLN A 209 -10.03 9.51 18.26
CA GLN A 209 -11.39 9.29 18.78
C GLN A 209 -11.95 7.93 18.36
N ILE A 210 -11.68 7.48 17.13
CA ILE A 210 -12.07 6.13 16.69
C ILE A 210 -11.26 5.07 17.43
N LEU A 211 -9.96 5.29 17.67
CA LEU A 211 -9.16 4.40 18.52
C LEU A 211 -9.74 4.30 19.93
N GLN A 212 -10.13 5.42 20.53
CA GLN A 212 -10.75 5.43 21.85
C GLN A 212 -12.05 4.60 21.88
N MET A 213 -12.87 4.67 20.84
CA MET A 213 -14.03 3.78 20.69
C MET A 213 -13.62 2.30 20.72
N PHE A 214 -12.52 1.90 20.07
CA PHE A 214 -12.06 0.51 20.16
C PHE A 214 -11.58 0.12 21.56
N LEU A 215 -10.91 1.03 22.27
CA LEU A 215 -10.48 0.80 23.65
C LEU A 215 -11.66 0.64 24.61
N ASP A 216 -12.68 1.51 24.47
CA ASP A 216 -13.88 1.50 25.32
C ASP A 216 -14.77 0.27 25.07
N TYR A 217 -14.82 -0.20 23.82
CA TYR A 217 -15.69 -1.31 23.39
C TYR A 217 -14.93 -2.59 23.03
N LYS A 218 -13.72 -2.80 23.56
CA LYS A 218 -12.87 -3.94 23.21
C LYS A 218 -13.56 -5.31 23.39
N GLU A 219 -14.40 -5.46 24.41
CA GLU A 219 -15.15 -6.69 24.67
C GLU A 219 -16.13 -7.06 23.55
N ALA A 220 -16.64 -6.05 22.82
CA ALA A 220 -17.53 -6.28 21.69
C ALA A 220 -16.81 -6.95 20.51
N LEU A 221 -15.48 -6.81 20.43
CA LEU A 221 -14.67 -7.44 19.39
C LEU A 221 -14.69 -8.98 19.50
N TYR A 222 -14.90 -9.54 20.69
CA TYR A 222 -14.99 -11.00 20.84
C TYR A 222 -16.26 -11.61 20.21
N ASN A 223 -17.25 -10.78 19.87
CA ASN A 223 -18.47 -11.22 19.22
C ASN A 223 -18.41 -11.19 17.68
N VAL A 224 -17.35 -10.62 17.09
CA VAL A 224 -17.26 -10.54 15.62
C VAL A 224 -16.89 -11.88 15.00
N SER A 225 -17.21 -12.06 13.71
CA SER A 225 -16.78 -13.25 12.96
C SER A 225 -15.25 -13.32 12.82
N PHE A 226 -14.69 -14.49 12.52
CA PHE A 226 -13.24 -14.63 12.28
C PHE A 226 -12.76 -13.76 11.09
N ASP A 227 -13.55 -13.72 10.02
CA ASP A 227 -13.31 -12.85 8.85
C ASP A 227 -13.29 -11.35 9.21
N GLU A 228 -14.27 -10.89 9.99
CA GLU A 228 -14.30 -9.49 10.44
C GLU A 228 -13.17 -9.18 11.42
N GLY A 229 -12.92 -10.07 12.39
CA GLY A 229 -11.83 -9.92 13.35
C GLY A 229 -10.46 -9.87 12.67
N SER A 230 -10.22 -10.70 11.65
CA SER A 230 -9.01 -10.66 10.84
C SER A 230 -8.84 -9.33 10.10
N LYS A 231 -9.94 -8.70 9.64
CA LYS A 231 -9.88 -7.37 9.01
C LYS A 231 -9.59 -6.26 10.02
N ILE A 232 -10.17 -6.35 11.21
CA ILE A 232 -9.90 -5.40 12.31
C ILE A 232 -8.44 -5.51 12.73
N LEU A 233 -7.92 -6.73 12.93
CA LEU A 233 -6.53 -6.96 13.29
C LEU A 233 -5.58 -6.44 12.19
N PHE A 234 -5.92 -6.64 10.92
CA PHE A 234 -5.17 -6.05 9.81
C PHE A 234 -5.14 -4.51 9.92
N ALA A 235 -6.28 -3.88 10.17
CA ALA A 235 -6.36 -2.43 10.36
C ALA A 235 -5.59 -1.95 11.60
N PHE A 236 -5.55 -2.70 12.70
CA PHE A 236 -4.77 -2.33 13.88
C PHE A 236 -3.26 -2.42 13.63
N ASN A 237 -2.79 -3.48 12.97
CA ASN A 237 -1.40 -3.61 12.57
C ASN A 237 -0.98 -2.47 11.62
N LEU A 238 -1.83 -2.09 10.66
CA LEU A 238 -1.58 -0.92 9.80
C LEU A 238 -1.48 0.37 10.62
N PHE A 239 -2.41 0.57 11.56
CA PHE A 239 -2.43 1.79 12.36
C PHE A 239 -1.16 1.91 13.21
N TYR A 240 -0.72 0.82 13.84
CA TYR A 240 0.56 0.81 14.56
C TYR A 240 1.75 1.01 13.61
N SER A 241 1.70 0.45 12.40
CA SER A 241 2.74 0.66 11.39
C SER A 241 2.91 2.13 11.02
N TYR A 242 1.81 2.88 10.90
CA TYR A 242 1.83 4.32 10.61
C TYR A 242 2.11 5.20 11.83
N SER A 243 1.45 4.92 12.96
CA SER A 243 1.42 5.82 14.12
C SER A 243 2.52 5.58 15.13
N LYS A 244 2.97 4.33 15.28
CA LYS A 244 3.75 3.88 16.45
C LYS A 244 3.09 4.24 17.78
N ASN A 245 1.76 4.38 17.79
CA ASN A 245 1.00 4.66 19.00
C ASN A 245 0.88 3.36 19.82
N GLU A 246 1.40 3.37 21.04
CA GLU A 246 1.44 2.19 21.93
C GLU A 246 0.07 1.81 22.50
N ASP A 247 -0.91 2.71 22.51
CA ASP A 247 -2.25 2.46 23.06
C ASP A 247 -3.01 1.37 22.27
N ILE A 248 -2.65 1.15 21.00
CA ILE A 248 -3.24 0.07 20.19
C ILE A 248 -2.62 -1.29 20.47
N MET A 249 -1.45 -1.35 21.13
CA MET A 249 -0.70 -2.60 21.33
C MET A 249 -1.51 -3.65 22.11
N PRO A 250 -2.20 -3.31 23.23
CA PRO A 250 -3.06 -4.25 23.93
C PRO A 250 -4.17 -4.81 23.05
N LEU A 251 -4.76 -3.99 22.16
CA LEU A 251 -5.79 -4.45 21.23
C LEU A 251 -5.24 -5.43 20.19
N ILE A 252 -4.02 -5.20 19.69
CA ILE A 252 -3.34 -6.12 18.77
C ILE A 252 -3.08 -7.46 19.45
N ILE A 253 -2.55 -7.45 20.67
CA ILE A 253 -2.21 -8.66 21.43
C ILE A 253 -3.49 -9.45 21.74
N ASP A 254 -4.46 -8.82 22.41
CA ASP A 254 -5.71 -9.48 22.85
C ASP A 254 -6.49 -10.04 21.65
N LEU A 255 -6.62 -9.28 20.56
CA LEU A 255 -7.35 -9.72 19.37
C LEU A 255 -6.61 -10.83 18.62
N SER A 256 -5.27 -10.80 18.57
CA SER A 256 -4.47 -11.87 17.96
C SER A 256 -4.68 -13.17 18.73
N GLU A 257 -4.53 -13.17 20.05
CA GLU A 257 -4.72 -14.36 20.88
C GLU A 257 -6.15 -14.91 20.77
N PHE A 258 -7.15 -14.04 20.81
CA PHE A 258 -8.54 -14.44 20.59
C PHE A 258 -8.75 -15.10 19.22
N LEU A 259 -8.22 -14.50 18.16
CA LEU A 259 -8.36 -15.05 16.80
C LEU A 259 -7.57 -16.34 16.62
N MET A 260 -6.44 -16.54 17.31
CA MET A 260 -5.71 -17.81 17.31
C MET A 260 -6.59 -18.93 17.88
N ASN A 261 -7.23 -18.70 19.02
CA ASN A 261 -8.14 -19.66 19.63
C ASN A 261 -9.33 -19.95 18.70
N LYS A 262 -9.95 -18.91 18.13
CA LYS A 262 -11.07 -19.04 17.19
C LYS A 262 -10.69 -19.74 15.89
N PHE A 263 -9.44 -19.58 15.45
CA PHE A 263 -8.90 -20.27 14.29
C PHE A 263 -8.80 -21.77 14.56
N ASP A 264 -8.37 -22.17 15.76
CA ASP A 264 -8.20 -23.58 16.13
C ASP A 264 -9.52 -24.33 16.37
N GLU A 265 -10.63 -23.60 16.58
CA GLU A 265 -11.98 -24.18 16.71
C GLU A 265 -12.56 -24.75 15.41
N LYS A 266 -12.04 -24.36 14.24
CA LYS A 266 -12.56 -24.75 12.93
C LYS A 266 -11.44 -24.95 11.91
N ASP A 267 -11.58 -25.94 11.02
CA ASP A 267 -10.66 -26.09 9.89
C ASP A 267 -10.94 -25.05 8.79
N TYR A 268 -10.32 -23.88 8.88
CA TYR A 268 -10.43 -22.82 7.87
C TYR A 268 -9.68 -23.16 6.57
N TYR A 269 -8.73 -24.10 6.57
CA TYR A 269 -7.95 -24.45 5.39
C TYR A 269 -8.79 -25.11 4.29
N VAL A 270 -9.92 -25.74 4.65
CA VAL A 270 -10.82 -26.40 3.70
C VAL A 270 -11.63 -25.38 2.89
N ASP A 271 -12.23 -24.40 3.56
CA ASP A 271 -13.29 -23.56 2.99
C ASP A 271 -12.93 -22.08 2.83
N SER A 272 -11.94 -21.58 3.58
CA SER A 272 -11.63 -20.15 3.72
C SER A 272 -10.13 -19.86 3.59
N LEU A 273 -9.53 -20.29 2.48
CA LEU A 273 -8.09 -20.12 2.21
C LEU A 273 -7.64 -18.65 2.29
N ASP A 274 -8.50 -17.72 1.88
CA ASP A 274 -8.25 -16.28 1.98
C ASP A 274 -8.21 -15.81 3.43
N GLU A 275 -9.12 -16.28 4.29
CA GLU A 275 -9.11 -15.97 5.73
C GLU A 275 -7.85 -16.53 6.41
N CYS A 276 -7.43 -17.76 6.10
CA CYS A 276 -6.16 -18.32 6.61
C CYS A 276 -4.96 -17.47 6.21
N SER A 277 -4.91 -17.08 4.94
CA SER A 277 -3.78 -16.33 4.39
C SER A 277 -3.72 -14.92 4.99
N LEU A 278 -4.88 -14.23 5.11
CA LEU A 278 -4.95 -12.92 5.76
C LEU A 278 -4.58 -13.00 7.24
N PHE A 279 -5.01 -14.04 7.95
CA PHE A 279 -4.66 -14.22 9.35
C PHE A 279 -3.16 -14.48 9.55
N SER A 280 -2.54 -15.27 8.66
CA SER A 280 -1.08 -15.42 8.65
C SER A 280 -0.35 -14.09 8.44
N ILE A 281 -0.81 -13.27 7.48
CA ILE A 281 -0.28 -11.91 7.26
C ILE A 281 -0.40 -11.06 8.53
N ASN A 282 -1.55 -11.11 9.21
CA ASN A 282 -1.76 -10.39 10.45
C ASN A 282 -0.78 -10.82 11.54
N LEU A 283 -0.60 -12.12 11.76
CA LEU A 283 0.30 -12.64 12.78
C LEU A 283 1.77 -12.31 12.47
N ILE A 284 2.17 -12.24 11.20
CA ILE A 284 3.49 -11.74 10.81
C ILE A 284 3.67 -10.30 11.27
N TYR A 285 2.71 -9.41 10.98
CA TYR A 285 2.77 -8.01 11.44
C TYR A 285 2.71 -7.89 12.96
N SER A 286 1.80 -8.62 13.61
CA SER A 286 1.66 -8.61 15.06
C SER A 286 2.95 -9.10 15.74
N TYR A 287 3.63 -10.10 15.18
CA TYR A 287 4.97 -10.49 15.64
C TYR A 287 6.00 -9.38 15.44
N GLU A 288 6.04 -8.71 14.29
CA GLU A 288 6.97 -7.59 14.07
C GLU A 288 6.77 -6.44 15.06
N HIS A 289 5.53 -6.19 15.47
CA HIS A 289 5.19 -5.10 16.38
C HIS A 289 5.44 -5.45 17.85
N THR A 290 5.16 -6.70 18.24
CA THR A 290 5.16 -7.13 19.65
C THR A 290 6.38 -7.96 20.04
N ASN A 291 7.05 -8.60 19.07
CA ASN A 291 8.07 -9.64 19.25
C ASN A 291 7.59 -10.86 20.06
N LEU A 292 6.28 -11.09 20.18
CA LEU A 292 5.73 -12.25 20.89
C LEU A 292 5.91 -13.53 20.08
N ILE A 293 6.70 -14.46 20.61
CA ILE A 293 7.09 -15.71 19.94
C ILE A 293 5.87 -16.57 19.60
N THR A 294 4.82 -16.53 20.40
CA THR A 294 3.56 -17.26 20.15
C THR A 294 2.94 -16.91 18.80
N PHE A 295 2.98 -15.64 18.39
CA PHE A 295 2.50 -15.21 17.07
C PHE A 295 3.39 -15.76 15.95
N LYS A 296 4.70 -15.83 16.20
CA LYS A 296 5.66 -16.42 15.27
C LYS A 296 5.46 -17.90 15.05
N GLU A 297 5.33 -18.64 16.13
CA GLU A 297 5.05 -20.08 16.09
C GLU A 297 3.74 -20.33 15.34
N LYS A 298 2.70 -19.55 15.63
CA LYS A 298 1.40 -19.72 14.99
C LYS A 298 1.40 -19.39 13.50
N TYR A 299 1.98 -18.27 13.05
CA TYR A 299 2.03 -17.99 11.62
C TYR A 299 2.89 -19.03 10.89
N THR A 300 3.94 -19.56 11.53
CA THR A 300 4.78 -20.60 10.93
C THR A 300 3.99 -21.89 10.75
N GLU A 301 3.24 -22.32 11.76
CA GLU A 301 2.32 -23.47 11.66
C GLU A 301 1.32 -23.29 10.50
N ILE A 302 0.70 -22.11 10.41
CA ILE A 302 -0.27 -21.81 9.35
C ILE A 302 0.40 -21.85 7.97
N MET A 303 1.58 -21.26 7.83
CA MET A 303 2.32 -21.25 6.56
C MET A 303 2.78 -22.63 6.14
N ASP A 304 3.27 -23.46 7.06
CA ASP A 304 3.66 -24.84 6.77
C ASP A 304 2.45 -25.64 6.27
N LYS A 305 1.28 -25.44 6.88
CA LYS A 305 0.05 -26.06 6.42
C LYS A 305 -0.38 -25.56 5.04
N LEU A 306 -0.35 -24.25 4.79
CA LEU A 306 -0.66 -23.66 3.49
C LEU A 306 0.28 -24.19 2.40
N LEU A 307 1.58 -24.30 2.69
CA LEU A 307 2.57 -24.85 1.78
C LEU A 307 2.34 -26.33 1.49
N SER A 308 1.88 -27.11 2.47
CA SER A 308 1.52 -28.52 2.26
C SER A 308 0.35 -28.73 1.29
N LEU A 309 -0.47 -27.69 1.06
CA LEU A 309 -1.55 -27.74 0.07
C LEU A 309 -1.05 -27.48 -1.36
N TYR A 310 0.18 -27.04 -1.56
CA TYR A 310 0.72 -26.76 -2.88
C TYR A 310 1.15 -28.06 -3.60
N ASP A 311 0.54 -28.32 -4.75
CA ASP A 311 0.89 -29.39 -5.66
C ASP A 311 1.98 -28.90 -6.62
N GLU A 312 3.20 -29.39 -6.43
CA GLU A 312 4.36 -28.99 -7.24
C GLU A 312 4.27 -29.46 -8.70
N ASP A 313 3.66 -30.62 -8.94
CA ASP A 313 3.58 -31.21 -10.28
C ASP A 313 2.64 -30.38 -11.17
N ASN A 314 1.49 -29.99 -10.62
CA ASN A 314 0.46 -29.25 -11.34
C ASN A 314 0.58 -27.72 -11.16
N ASN A 315 1.41 -27.28 -10.23
CA ASN A 315 1.57 -25.89 -9.78
C ASN A 315 0.25 -25.26 -9.31
N ILE A 316 -0.59 -26.04 -8.61
CA ILE A 316 -1.90 -25.61 -8.10
C ILE A 316 -1.96 -25.71 -6.57
N ILE A 317 -2.74 -24.83 -5.94
CA ILE A 317 -3.05 -24.92 -4.52
C ILE A 317 -4.24 -25.87 -4.36
N GLN A 318 -4.04 -27.05 -3.81
CA GLN A 318 -5.10 -28.02 -3.59
C GLN A 318 -6.11 -27.48 -2.57
N LYS A 319 -7.38 -27.39 -2.97
CA LYS A 319 -8.48 -27.29 -2.01
C LYS A 319 -8.93 -28.70 -1.67
N LEU A 320 -9.20 -28.96 -0.39
CA LEU A 320 -9.68 -30.24 0.14
C LEU A 320 -11.13 -30.50 -0.33
N THR A 321 -11.30 -30.74 -1.63
CA THR A 321 -12.60 -30.96 -2.27
C THR A 321 -12.52 -32.06 -3.33
N ASP A 322 -13.50 -32.97 -3.29
CA ASP A 322 -13.71 -34.03 -4.29
C ASP A 322 -14.27 -33.51 -5.61
N LYS A 323 -14.56 -32.21 -5.69
CA LYS A 323 -15.08 -31.60 -6.91
C LYS A 323 -14.04 -31.66 -8.03
N LYS A 324 -14.54 -31.97 -9.23
CA LYS A 324 -13.75 -32.01 -10.47
C LYS A 324 -13.23 -30.64 -10.87
N ASP A 325 -14.01 -29.61 -10.54
CA ASP A 325 -13.67 -28.22 -10.78
C ASP A 325 -13.49 -27.48 -9.45
N ILE A 326 -12.37 -26.77 -9.31
CA ILE A 326 -12.02 -26.03 -8.11
C ILE A 326 -12.23 -24.54 -8.37
N LYS A 327 -12.95 -23.86 -7.49
CA LYS A 327 -13.16 -22.43 -7.57
C LYS A 327 -12.17 -21.68 -6.68
N TYR A 328 -11.44 -20.74 -7.27
CA TYR A 328 -10.55 -19.83 -6.56
C TYR A 328 -11.07 -18.41 -6.67
N THR A 329 -11.21 -17.72 -5.55
CA THR A 329 -11.47 -16.29 -5.54
C THR A 329 -10.18 -15.50 -5.72
N SER A 330 -10.28 -14.24 -6.13
CA SER A 330 -9.10 -13.37 -6.19
C SER A 330 -8.45 -13.16 -4.82
N PHE A 331 -9.20 -13.23 -3.72
CA PHE A 331 -8.60 -13.16 -2.38
C PHE A 331 -7.81 -14.42 -2.06
N ASP A 332 -8.34 -15.61 -2.38
CA ASP A 332 -7.65 -16.88 -2.16
C ASP A 332 -6.25 -16.84 -2.77
N ILE A 333 -6.16 -16.31 -4.00
CA ILE A 333 -4.91 -16.27 -4.76
C ILE A 333 -4.00 -15.15 -4.25
N CYS A 334 -4.52 -13.92 -4.14
CA CYS A 334 -3.70 -12.76 -3.82
C CYS A 334 -3.20 -12.80 -2.37
N PHE A 335 -4.04 -13.13 -1.39
CA PHE A 335 -3.59 -13.20 0.00
C PHE A 335 -2.66 -14.39 0.24
N TYR A 336 -2.89 -15.54 -0.39
CA TYR A 336 -1.93 -16.65 -0.34
C TYR A 336 -0.56 -16.23 -0.88
N LEU A 337 -0.53 -15.55 -2.04
CA LEU A 337 0.72 -15.09 -2.65
C LEU A 337 1.45 -14.07 -1.76
N ILE A 338 0.73 -13.13 -1.15
CA ILE A 338 1.30 -12.13 -0.23
C ILE A 338 1.85 -12.81 1.03
N ALA A 339 1.06 -13.67 1.67
CA ALA A 339 1.48 -14.42 2.86
C ALA A 339 2.76 -15.22 2.57
N PHE A 340 2.83 -15.86 1.40
CA PHE A 340 3.99 -16.65 1.01
C PHE A 340 5.23 -15.77 0.73
N ILE A 341 5.09 -14.63 0.04
CA ILE A 341 6.19 -13.70 -0.17
C ILE A 341 6.71 -13.12 1.15
N LEU A 342 5.82 -12.73 2.06
CA LEU A 342 6.20 -12.24 3.39
C LEU A 342 6.94 -13.32 4.20
N PHE A 343 6.42 -14.54 4.22
CA PHE A 343 7.07 -15.67 4.89
C PHE A 343 8.45 -16.00 4.30
N SER A 344 8.58 -15.99 2.97
CA SER A 344 9.84 -16.15 2.24
C SER A 344 10.88 -15.11 2.67
N ASN A 345 10.46 -13.85 2.78
CA ASN A 345 11.34 -12.76 3.22
C ASN A 345 11.79 -12.92 4.68
N LYS A 346 10.91 -13.40 5.57
CA LYS A 346 11.20 -13.54 7.01
C LYS A 346 12.00 -14.79 7.37
N SER A 347 11.84 -15.87 6.62
CA SER A 347 12.56 -17.12 6.86
C SER A 347 14.05 -17.06 6.47
N GLY A 348 14.47 -16.05 5.69
CA GLY A 348 15.85 -15.96 5.17
C GLY A 348 16.17 -16.97 4.06
N ASN A 349 15.22 -17.84 3.72
CA ASN A 349 15.34 -18.90 2.71
C ASN A 349 14.72 -18.51 1.36
N SER A 350 14.79 -17.23 0.99
CA SER A 350 14.11 -16.70 -0.20
C SER A 350 14.43 -17.46 -1.49
N ARG A 351 15.66 -17.98 -1.62
CA ARG A 351 16.09 -18.78 -2.78
C ARG A 351 15.31 -20.09 -2.94
N GLU A 352 14.89 -20.72 -1.85
CA GLU A 352 14.15 -21.98 -1.87
C GLU A 352 12.72 -21.76 -2.38
N TYR A 353 12.10 -20.67 -1.92
CA TYR A 353 10.70 -20.37 -2.24
C TYR A 353 10.49 -19.63 -3.57
N ASN A 354 11.54 -18.99 -4.11
CA ASN A 354 11.49 -18.24 -5.36
C ASN A 354 10.84 -19.02 -6.52
N GLN A 355 11.19 -20.31 -6.69
CA GLN A 355 10.63 -21.10 -7.78
C GLN A 355 9.12 -21.33 -7.61
N ARG A 356 8.67 -21.66 -6.39
CA ARG A 356 7.26 -21.88 -6.09
C ARG A 356 6.45 -20.59 -6.26
N ILE A 357 6.96 -19.46 -5.74
CA ILE A 357 6.35 -18.13 -5.92
C ILE A 357 6.20 -17.81 -7.41
N SER A 358 7.26 -18.03 -8.21
CA SER A 358 7.25 -17.83 -9.66
C SER A 358 6.20 -18.68 -10.36
N ASN A 359 6.07 -19.95 -9.96
CA ASN A 359 5.11 -20.88 -10.55
C ASN A 359 3.66 -20.50 -10.19
N ILE A 360 3.38 -20.15 -8.94
CA ILE A 360 2.06 -19.68 -8.49
C ILE A 360 1.66 -18.41 -9.23
N TYR A 361 2.57 -17.43 -9.28
CA TYR A 361 2.35 -16.18 -10.00
C TYR A 361 2.00 -16.43 -11.48
N LYS A 362 2.77 -17.26 -12.18
CA LYS A 362 2.47 -17.61 -13.58
C LYS A 362 1.15 -18.33 -13.74
N LYS A 363 0.90 -19.37 -12.94
CA LYS A 363 -0.31 -20.21 -13.06
C LYS A 363 -1.57 -19.40 -12.77
N TYR A 364 -1.59 -18.67 -11.66
CA TYR A 364 -2.79 -18.01 -11.17
C TYR A 364 -2.93 -16.54 -11.55
N ILE A 365 -1.85 -15.76 -11.62
CA ILE A 365 -1.95 -14.32 -11.91
C ILE A 365 -1.87 -14.06 -13.41
N LEU A 366 -0.90 -14.68 -14.10
CA LEU A 366 -0.69 -14.44 -15.54
C LEU A 366 -1.62 -15.29 -16.43
N ASN A 367 -1.66 -16.61 -16.21
CA ASN A 367 -2.24 -17.54 -17.19
C ASN A 367 -3.72 -17.87 -16.94
N SER A 368 -4.27 -17.51 -15.78
CA SER A 368 -5.65 -17.86 -15.43
C SER A 368 -6.70 -16.91 -16.00
N ASN A 369 -6.27 -15.78 -16.57
CA ASN A 369 -7.12 -14.65 -16.96
C ASN A 369 -7.95 -14.07 -15.79
N ILE A 370 -7.49 -14.21 -14.55
CA ILE A 370 -8.13 -13.57 -13.39
C ILE A 370 -8.05 -12.04 -13.45
N ILE A 371 -7.05 -11.50 -14.15
CA ILE A 371 -6.92 -10.07 -14.44
C ILE A 371 -7.43 -9.78 -15.84
N THR A 372 -8.26 -8.75 -16.00
CA THR A 372 -8.89 -8.39 -17.28
C THR A 372 -7.94 -7.78 -18.30
N SER A 373 -6.93 -7.04 -17.84
CA SER A 373 -5.89 -6.42 -18.65
C SER A 373 -4.71 -5.99 -17.76
N TRP A 374 -3.57 -5.69 -18.38
CA TRP A 374 -2.35 -5.25 -17.73
C TRP A 374 -1.97 -3.83 -18.19
N PRO A 375 -1.52 -2.96 -17.28
CA PRO A 375 -0.96 -1.67 -17.66
C PRO A 375 0.27 -1.84 -18.57
N ASP A 376 0.49 -0.87 -19.46
CA ASP A 376 1.74 -0.80 -20.21
C ASP A 376 2.91 -0.48 -19.27
N ALA A 377 4.11 -0.93 -19.64
CA ALA A 377 5.32 -0.53 -18.93
C ALA A 377 5.55 0.98 -19.14
N PRO A 378 6.17 1.69 -18.18
CA PRO A 378 6.55 3.10 -18.38
C PRO A 378 7.39 3.27 -19.65
N ASP A 379 7.14 4.33 -20.41
CA ASP A 379 7.90 4.65 -21.62
C ASP A 379 9.34 5.10 -21.28
N LEU A 380 10.16 5.29 -22.31
CA LEU A 380 11.56 5.71 -22.16
C LEU A 380 11.71 7.15 -21.65
N ASP A 381 10.64 7.95 -21.69
CA ASP A 381 10.66 9.33 -21.18
C ASP A 381 10.19 9.40 -19.71
N ASN A 382 9.79 8.27 -19.13
CA ASN A 382 9.27 8.19 -17.78
C ASN A 382 10.38 7.87 -16.76
N ALA A 383 10.49 8.70 -15.73
CA ALA A 383 11.50 8.57 -14.68
C ALA A 383 11.39 7.26 -13.88
N GLU A 384 10.19 6.67 -13.82
CA GLU A 384 9.96 5.37 -13.19
C GLU A 384 10.68 4.22 -13.90
N ARG A 385 11.07 4.40 -15.16
CA ARG A 385 11.80 3.39 -15.95
C ARG A 385 13.27 3.30 -15.58
N TYR A 386 13.77 4.23 -14.76
CA TYR A 386 15.19 4.39 -14.45
C TYR A 386 15.46 4.47 -12.96
N LYS A 387 16.46 3.70 -12.49
CA LYS A 387 17.00 3.85 -11.14
C LYS A 387 17.49 5.28 -10.94
N LYS A 388 17.32 5.80 -9.71
CA LYS A 388 17.71 7.15 -9.30
C LYS A 388 17.10 8.26 -10.16
N SER A 389 16.06 7.97 -10.94
CA SER A 389 15.50 8.85 -11.97
C SER A 389 16.58 9.46 -12.89
N SER A 390 17.60 8.66 -13.26
CA SER A 390 18.76 9.18 -14.00
C SER A 390 18.48 9.45 -15.48
N MET A 391 17.47 8.79 -16.06
CA MET A 391 17.19 8.74 -17.50
C MET A 391 18.35 8.18 -18.34
N LEU A 392 19.31 7.49 -17.71
CA LEU A 392 20.45 6.88 -18.38
C LEU A 392 20.16 5.41 -18.68
N SER A 393 20.49 4.95 -19.89
CA SER A 393 20.23 3.55 -20.30
C SER A 393 20.82 2.49 -19.38
N LYS A 394 21.96 2.78 -18.72
CA LYS A 394 22.61 1.87 -17.75
C LYS A 394 21.79 1.65 -16.47
N ASP A 395 20.91 2.58 -16.14
CA ASP A 395 20.07 2.57 -14.94
C ASP A 395 18.63 2.12 -15.27
N MET A 396 18.36 1.76 -16.53
CA MET A 396 17.04 1.37 -17.00
C MET A 396 16.62 0.01 -16.40
N LEU A 397 15.39 -0.06 -15.91
CA LEU A 397 14.76 -1.31 -15.48
C LEU A 397 14.24 -2.11 -16.69
N ASP A 398 14.33 -3.44 -16.59
CA ASP A 398 13.77 -4.35 -17.58
C ASP A 398 12.23 -4.26 -17.60
N GLU A 399 11.61 -4.51 -18.75
CA GLU A 399 10.14 -4.50 -18.89
C GLU A 399 9.45 -5.53 -18.01
N THR A 400 10.12 -6.66 -17.78
CA THR A 400 9.67 -7.73 -16.90
C THR A 400 9.53 -7.28 -15.44
N PHE A 401 10.07 -6.12 -15.07
CA PHE A 401 9.82 -5.53 -13.76
C PHE A 401 8.43 -4.88 -13.64
N PHE A 402 7.78 -4.59 -14.78
CA PHE A 402 6.47 -3.93 -14.85
C PHE A 402 5.37 -4.84 -15.39
N ARG A 403 5.70 -5.70 -16.36
CA ARG A 403 4.74 -6.65 -16.96
C ARG A 403 5.44 -7.76 -17.74
N MET A 404 4.74 -8.86 -17.97
CA MET A 404 5.17 -9.82 -18.99
C MET A 404 4.82 -9.38 -20.42
N PRO A 405 5.60 -9.82 -21.43
CA PRO A 405 5.27 -9.64 -22.83
C PRO A 405 3.94 -10.28 -23.20
N ASN A 406 3.27 -9.75 -24.24
CA ASN A 406 2.04 -10.30 -24.84
C ASN A 406 0.80 -10.38 -23.93
N LEU A 407 0.87 -9.86 -22.71
CA LEU A 407 -0.32 -9.73 -21.85
C LEU A 407 -1.33 -8.73 -22.47
N PRO A 408 -2.64 -8.98 -22.35
CA PRO A 408 -3.66 -8.06 -22.85
C PRO A 408 -3.56 -6.71 -22.14
N THR A 409 -3.68 -5.61 -22.88
CA THR A 409 -3.59 -4.25 -22.33
C THR A 409 -4.97 -3.60 -22.29
N LEU A 410 -5.07 -2.46 -21.59
CA LEU A 410 -6.29 -1.63 -21.63
C LEU A 410 -6.63 -1.27 -23.08
N ASN A 411 -5.62 -0.92 -23.89
CA ASN A 411 -5.80 -0.54 -25.29
C ASN A 411 -6.28 -1.72 -26.16
N SER A 412 -5.84 -2.95 -25.89
CA SER A 412 -6.24 -4.11 -26.68
C SER A 412 -7.60 -4.70 -26.26
N THR A 413 -7.99 -4.55 -24.99
CA THR A 413 -9.23 -5.15 -24.46
C THR A 413 -10.37 -4.16 -24.24
N GLY A 414 -10.05 -2.86 -24.14
CA GLY A 414 -10.96 -1.83 -23.67
C GLY A 414 -11.37 -1.98 -22.20
N MET A 415 -10.69 -2.84 -21.41
CA MET A 415 -11.06 -3.12 -20.02
C MET A 415 -10.01 -2.60 -19.05
N CYS A 416 -10.44 -1.98 -17.96
CA CYS A 416 -9.57 -1.58 -16.84
C CYS A 416 -8.83 -2.80 -16.28
N PRO A 417 -7.58 -2.66 -15.80
CA PRO A 417 -6.83 -3.76 -15.19
C PRO A 417 -7.44 -4.13 -13.82
N ILE A 418 -8.41 -5.04 -13.80
CA ILE A 418 -9.13 -5.47 -12.60
C ILE A 418 -9.01 -6.96 -12.31
N PHE A 419 -9.04 -7.33 -11.03
CA PHE A 419 -9.24 -8.70 -10.59
C PHE A 419 -10.71 -9.09 -10.69
N LEU A 420 -10.96 -10.19 -11.39
CA LEU A 420 -12.24 -10.88 -11.41
C LEU A 420 -12.51 -11.56 -10.08
N LYS A 421 -13.79 -11.65 -9.69
CA LYS A 421 -14.19 -12.23 -8.41
C LYS A 421 -13.64 -13.65 -8.20
N ASN A 422 -13.64 -14.46 -9.24
CA ASN A 422 -13.18 -15.85 -9.20
C ASN A 422 -12.88 -16.39 -10.60
N ILE A 423 -12.08 -17.47 -10.57
CA ILE A 423 -11.78 -18.37 -11.68
C ILE A 423 -12.12 -19.80 -11.26
N THR A 424 -12.37 -20.66 -12.23
CA THR A 424 -12.64 -22.09 -12.01
C THR A 424 -11.59 -22.91 -12.73
N TYR A 425 -10.89 -23.78 -12.00
CA TYR A 425 -9.88 -24.69 -12.51
C TYR A 425 -10.48 -26.06 -12.73
N SER A 426 -10.33 -26.63 -13.94
CA SER A 426 -10.78 -27.99 -14.21
C SER A 426 -9.62 -28.98 -14.08
N LYS A 427 -9.66 -29.86 -13.07
CA LYS A 427 -8.64 -30.90 -12.85
C LYS A 427 -8.49 -31.82 -14.06
N LYS A 428 -9.57 -32.06 -14.81
CA LYS A 428 -9.58 -32.94 -15.99
C LYS A 428 -8.86 -32.32 -17.19
N LYS A 429 -9.03 -31.02 -17.41
CA LYS A 429 -8.50 -30.31 -18.58
C LYS A 429 -7.16 -29.61 -18.30
N ASP A 430 -6.80 -29.46 -17.03
CA ASP A 430 -5.70 -28.59 -16.56
C ASP A 430 -5.81 -27.15 -17.11
N THR A 431 -7.03 -26.61 -17.13
CA THR A 431 -7.29 -25.25 -17.64
C THR A 431 -8.16 -24.44 -16.70
N PHE A 432 -8.03 -23.11 -16.78
CA PHE A 432 -8.89 -22.17 -16.09
C PHE A 432 -10.00 -21.66 -17.00
N GLU A 433 -11.18 -21.50 -16.42
CA GLU A 433 -12.34 -20.83 -17.00
C GLU A 433 -12.67 -19.59 -16.15
N THR A 434 -12.93 -18.46 -16.81
CA THR A 434 -13.21 -17.19 -16.13
C THR A 434 -14.70 -16.97 -15.96
N SER A 435 -15.08 -16.31 -14.86
CA SER A 435 -16.45 -15.87 -14.62
C SER A 435 -16.77 -14.57 -15.36
N ARG A 436 -18.02 -14.10 -15.27
CA ARG A 436 -18.47 -12.82 -15.84
C ARG A 436 -17.52 -11.69 -15.42
N LYS A 437 -17.03 -10.94 -16.41
CA LYS A 437 -16.18 -9.76 -16.20
C LYS A 437 -16.98 -8.65 -15.50
N SER A 438 -16.68 -8.39 -14.23
CA SER A 438 -17.34 -7.37 -13.43
C SER A 438 -16.35 -6.84 -12.39
N PHE A 439 -16.31 -5.52 -12.27
CA PHE A 439 -15.59 -4.83 -11.21
C PHE A 439 -16.36 -4.95 -9.89
N ASP A 440 -15.68 -5.46 -8.87
CA ASP A 440 -16.14 -5.47 -7.47
C ASP A 440 -15.15 -4.60 -6.70
N SER A 441 -15.58 -3.41 -6.29
CA SER A 441 -14.66 -2.40 -5.77
C SER A 441 -14.04 -2.80 -4.43
N TYR A 442 -14.79 -3.50 -3.56
CA TYR A 442 -14.24 -4.00 -2.30
C TYR A 442 -13.10 -4.99 -2.55
N LYS A 443 -13.31 -6.00 -3.41
CA LYS A 443 -12.27 -6.99 -3.70
C LYS A 443 -11.03 -6.37 -4.32
N ASN A 444 -11.23 -5.49 -5.30
CA ASN A 444 -10.14 -4.88 -6.03
C ASN A 444 -9.36 -3.90 -5.16
N MET A 445 -10.04 -2.98 -4.47
CA MET A 445 -9.36 -1.98 -3.63
C MET A 445 -8.64 -2.62 -2.45
N PHE A 446 -9.18 -3.68 -1.85
CA PHE A 446 -8.46 -4.39 -0.80
C PHE A 446 -7.17 -5.04 -1.35
N ILE A 447 -7.26 -5.78 -2.47
CA ILE A 447 -6.07 -6.38 -3.09
C ILE A 447 -5.03 -5.32 -3.48
N TYR A 448 -5.44 -4.24 -4.15
CA TYR A 448 -4.51 -3.20 -4.58
C TYR A 448 -3.87 -2.48 -3.42
N PHE A 449 -4.65 -2.12 -2.39
CA PHE A 449 -4.10 -1.50 -1.21
C PHE A 449 -3.07 -2.41 -0.55
N THR A 450 -3.37 -3.70 -0.36
CA THR A 450 -2.41 -4.63 0.26
C THR A 450 -1.15 -4.80 -0.60
N PHE A 451 -1.27 -4.90 -1.94
CA PHE A 451 -0.09 -4.95 -2.82
C PHE A 451 0.72 -3.66 -2.76
N ILE A 452 0.08 -2.49 -2.75
CA ILE A 452 0.76 -1.20 -2.61
C ILE A 452 1.49 -1.15 -1.27
N HIS A 453 0.77 -1.38 -0.17
CA HIS A 453 1.32 -1.30 1.18
C HIS A 453 2.51 -2.26 1.38
N VAL A 454 2.40 -3.50 0.91
CA VAL A 454 3.46 -4.52 1.09
C VAL A 454 4.65 -4.32 0.14
N PHE A 455 4.41 -3.96 -1.12
CA PHE A 455 5.46 -3.97 -2.15
C PHE A 455 6.02 -2.59 -2.53
N LYS A 456 5.40 -1.49 -2.09
CA LYS A 456 5.88 -0.12 -2.39
C LYS A 456 7.34 0.07 -2.00
N ASP A 457 7.71 -0.26 -0.77
CA ASP A 457 9.07 -0.02 -0.29
C ASP A 457 10.09 -0.95 -0.97
N MET A 458 9.71 -2.19 -1.26
CA MET A 458 10.54 -3.11 -2.07
C MET A 458 10.81 -2.55 -3.47
N PHE A 459 9.79 -1.94 -4.09
CA PHE A 459 9.92 -1.30 -5.40
C PHE A 459 10.78 -0.03 -5.33
N ILE A 460 10.59 0.82 -4.32
CA ILE A 460 11.42 2.03 -4.08
C ILE A 460 12.89 1.64 -3.91
N ASP A 461 13.17 0.58 -3.16
CA ASP A 461 14.54 0.11 -2.96
C ASP A 461 15.16 -0.40 -4.28
N SER A 462 14.37 -1.03 -5.15
CA SER A 462 14.83 -1.43 -6.49
C SER A 462 15.21 -0.24 -7.40
N LEU A 463 14.55 0.91 -7.19
CA LEU A 463 14.85 2.17 -7.87
C LEU A 463 16.10 2.86 -7.30
N ALA A 464 16.65 2.37 -6.19
CA ALA A 464 17.88 2.85 -5.56
C ALA A 464 17.85 4.35 -5.17
N PHE A 465 16.67 4.92 -4.90
CA PHE A 465 16.55 6.32 -4.43
C PHE A 465 17.30 6.55 -3.10
N ASN A 466 17.48 5.50 -2.31
CA ASN A 466 18.03 5.56 -0.96
C ASN A 466 19.56 5.36 -0.87
N GLU A 467 20.25 5.06 -1.98
CA GLU A 467 21.71 4.81 -1.95
C GLU A 467 22.52 6.07 -1.64
N ASP A 468 22.11 7.23 -2.16
CA ASP A 468 22.83 8.49 -1.93
C ASP A 468 22.70 8.94 -0.46
N LYS A 469 21.55 8.66 0.19
CA LYS A 469 21.37 8.88 1.65
C LYS A 469 22.25 7.96 2.49
N LYS A 470 22.40 6.67 2.10
CA LYS A 470 23.24 5.70 2.81
C LYS A 470 24.74 6.02 2.68
N LEU A 471 25.20 6.54 1.55
CA LEU A 471 26.58 6.98 1.32
C LEU A 471 26.95 8.22 2.16
N LEU A 472 26.06 9.20 2.27
CA LEU A 472 26.24 10.38 3.13
C LEU A 472 26.36 10.00 4.62
N THR A 473 25.56 9.04 5.10
CA THR A 473 25.68 8.53 6.48
C THR A 473 26.89 7.63 6.73
N ARG A 474 27.48 7.03 5.68
CA ARG A 474 28.73 6.24 5.81
C ARG A 474 29.96 7.16 5.93
N ASN A 475 29.98 8.25 5.17
CA ASN A 475 31.08 9.22 5.22
C ASN A 475 31.08 10.04 6.52
N ASN A 476 29.91 10.26 7.14
CA ASN A 476 29.83 10.91 8.46
C ASN A 476 30.17 9.97 9.65
N LYS A 477 30.27 8.65 9.42
CA LYS A 477 30.67 7.67 10.46
C LYS A 477 32.17 7.38 10.47
N SER A 478 32.93 7.80 9.45
CA SER A 478 34.39 7.65 9.42
C SER A 478 35.15 8.72 10.21
N ASP A 479 34.50 9.82 10.62
CA ASP A 479 35.14 10.92 11.36
C ASP A 479 34.86 10.92 12.87
N HIS A 480 34.21 9.89 13.41
CA HIS A 480 33.94 9.75 14.86
C HIS A 480 34.30 8.36 15.39
N SER A 481 35.56 7.96 15.18
CA SER A 481 36.16 6.87 15.96
C SER A 481 37.63 7.15 16.24
N ASN A 482 37.88 8.12 17.13
CA ASN A 482 39.11 8.14 17.91
C ASN A 482 38.91 8.96 19.17
N THR A 483 38.32 8.37 20.21
CA THR A 483 38.84 8.45 21.57
C THR A 483 38.03 7.59 22.56
N LYS A 484 38.78 6.94 23.45
CA LYS A 484 38.41 6.33 24.73
C LYS A 484 38.19 4.82 24.76
N THR A 485 39.32 4.12 24.96
CA THR A 485 39.40 2.98 25.87
C THR A 485 40.23 3.41 27.08
N LYS A 486 39.62 3.53 28.26
CA LYS A 486 40.21 3.13 29.56
C LYS A 486 39.19 3.29 30.72
N ASN A 487 38.75 2.13 31.16
CA ASN A 487 38.57 1.65 32.53
C ASN A 487 37.54 2.30 33.48
N LEU A 488 36.62 1.42 33.91
CA LEU A 488 35.89 1.44 35.18
C LEU A 488 36.87 1.31 36.38
N ILE A 489 36.53 1.93 37.51
CA ILE A 489 36.28 1.32 38.84
C ILE A 489 36.22 2.40 39.95
N ASP A 490 35.23 2.22 40.84
CA ASP A 490 35.05 2.64 42.24
C ASP A 490 34.78 4.09 42.70
N ASN A 491 33.56 4.24 43.26
CA ASN A 491 33.21 4.72 44.61
C ASN A 491 34.13 5.73 45.32
N SER A 492 33.63 6.95 45.58
CA SER A 492 33.47 7.49 46.95
C SER A 492 32.85 8.91 46.98
N LYS A 493 31.85 9.02 47.87
CA LYS A 493 31.38 10.11 48.75
C LYS A 493 31.75 11.60 48.54
N SER A 494 30.72 12.38 48.91
CA SER A 494 30.66 13.61 49.75
C SER A 494 30.95 14.99 49.14
N ASP A 495 29.87 15.77 49.10
CA ASP A 495 29.63 17.05 49.77
C ASP A 495 30.45 18.31 49.47
N ASP A 496 29.63 19.37 49.37
CA ASP A 496 29.81 20.77 49.78
C ASP A 496 30.47 21.80 48.84
N ASN A 497 29.59 22.76 48.48
CA ASN A 497 29.68 24.21 48.66
C ASN A 497 31.00 24.92 48.29
N GLU A 498 30.90 25.94 47.42
CA GLU A 498 30.73 27.35 47.84
C GLU A 498 30.77 28.28 46.61
N GLU A 499 29.85 29.25 46.63
CA GLU A 499 29.90 30.47 45.83
C GLU A 499 31.07 31.38 46.25
N ILE A 500 31.32 32.42 45.43
CA ILE A 500 31.87 33.77 45.71
C ILE A 500 32.83 34.13 44.55
N VAL A 501 32.39 34.87 43.53
CA VAL A 501 32.11 36.33 43.44
C VAL A 501 33.35 37.16 43.08
N SER A 502 33.16 37.94 42.00
CA SER A 502 33.76 39.22 41.61
C SER A 502 35.27 39.32 41.31
N ASN A 503 35.63 39.83 40.13
CA ASN A 503 35.77 41.28 39.97
C ASN A 503 35.98 41.69 38.51
N GLU A 504 35.53 42.92 38.26
CA GLU A 504 35.45 43.69 37.03
C GLU A 504 36.80 44.28 36.57
N ASN A 505 36.72 44.95 35.41
CA ASN A 505 37.61 45.96 34.82
C ASN A 505 38.64 45.44 33.82
N GLU A 506 38.95 46.09 32.70
CA GLU A 506 38.38 47.16 31.86
C GLU A 506 39.41 47.27 30.70
N ASP A 507 38.98 47.77 29.52
CA ASP A 507 39.82 48.40 28.48
C ASP A 507 40.85 47.53 27.70
N GLU A 508 41.22 47.74 26.44
CA GLU A 508 40.89 48.71 25.38
C GLU A 508 41.47 48.16 24.05
N LYS A 509 40.82 48.52 22.93
CA LYS A 509 41.36 48.90 21.61
C LYS A 509 41.94 47.91 20.58
N ASP A 510 41.40 48.17 19.38
CA ASP A 510 41.77 47.81 18.00
C ASP A 510 43.20 48.16 17.54
N SER A 511 43.71 47.34 16.61
CA SER A 511 44.39 47.70 15.34
C SER A 511 44.62 46.40 14.53
N ILE A 512 44.12 46.22 13.30
CA ILE A 512 44.38 46.87 11.99
C ILE A 512 45.71 46.43 11.34
N ASP A 513 45.60 46.20 10.01
CA ASP A 513 46.59 46.06 8.92
C ASP A 513 46.95 44.63 8.47
N ASP A 514 46.50 44.15 7.29
CA ASP A 514 46.86 44.52 5.89
C ASP A 514 47.98 43.54 5.39
N ILE A 515 48.16 43.08 4.13
CA ILE A 515 47.63 43.38 2.79
C ILE A 515 48.26 42.40 1.77
N ASN A 516 47.66 42.32 0.55
CA ASN A 516 48.17 41.89 -0.77
C ASN A 516 48.33 40.38 -1.08
N SER A 517 47.62 39.79 -2.07
CA SER A 517 47.43 40.08 -3.52
C SER A 517 48.61 39.66 -4.40
N ARG A 518 48.38 38.72 -5.34
CA ARG A 518 48.28 38.96 -6.80
C ARG A 518 48.38 37.67 -7.59
N ASP A 519 47.45 37.55 -8.53
CA ASP A 519 47.42 36.64 -9.66
C ASP A 519 48.44 37.03 -10.75
N ASP A 520 48.86 36.05 -11.56
CA ASP A 520 48.47 35.91 -12.99
C ASP A 520 49.58 35.36 -13.92
N GLU A 521 49.13 34.34 -14.67
CA GLU A 521 49.33 34.03 -16.09
C GLU A 521 50.70 34.11 -16.80
N ASN A 522 50.94 33.07 -17.62
CA ASN A 522 51.41 33.21 -19.02
C ASN A 522 51.19 31.89 -19.82
N ASN A 523 50.26 31.91 -20.80
CA ASN A 523 50.44 31.77 -22.26
C ASN A 523 51.55 30.83 -22.81
N ILE A 524 51.45 30.04 -23.92
CA ILE A 524 50.68 30.03 -25.18
C ILE A 524 50.80 28.62 -25.88
N GLU A 525 49.93 28.36 -26.86
CA GLU A 525 49.82 27.27 -27.86
C GLU A 525 51.09 26.83 -28.64
N GLU A 526 51.16 25.56 -29.11
CA GLU A 526 51.21 25.14 -30.53
C GLU A 526 51.39 23.60 -30.70
N ASP A 527 50.78 23.06 -31.77
CA ASP A 527 50.74 21.70 -32.38
C ASP A 527 49.96 20.53 -31.74
#